data_AF-A0AA95KL30-F1
#
_entry.id   AF-A0AA95KL30-F1
#
_cell.length_a   1.000
_cell.length_b   1.000
_cell.length_c   1.000
_cell.angle_alpha   90.00
_cell.angle_beta   90.00
_cell.angle_gamma   90.00
#
_symmetry.space_group_name_H-M   'P 1'
#
loop_
_entity.id
_entity.type
_entity.pdbx_description
1 polymer ?
#
loop_
_entity_poly.entity_id
_entity_poly.type
_entity_poly.pdbx_seq_one_letter_code
_entity_poly.pdbx_strand_id
1 'polypeptide(L)'
;MSKKSSSGSFDIILDMEYVGGRDNLCLSFGAGLFRKLGWASGDWLAFDTSEVGQIAFKQVAEPSETTFNLRKIKLQSGFYKICFYSPLYTFPKAVELSKEKASFNVNTWTLTLHIPEEYQVSQLPPMQTTRMLTVDDIAAAFSKL
;
A
#
# COMPACT_ATOMS: atom_id res chain seq x y z
N MET A 1 5.21 6.92 39.40
CA MET A 1 5.86 6.16 38.29
C MET A 1 5.37 6.73 36.97
N SER A 2 6.15 7.62 36.35
CA SER A 2 5.87 8.10 34.99
C SER A 2 6.01 6.93 34.03
N LYS A 3 4.91 6.52 33.39
CA LYS A 3 4.99 5.65 32.22
C LYS A 3 5.78 6.42 31.17
N LYS A 4 7.04 6.02 30.93
CA LYS A 4 7.77 6.44 29.73
C LYS A 4 6.84 6.16 28.55
N SER A 5 6.46 7.19 27.82
CA SER A 5 5.84 7.06 26.51
C SER A 5 6.73 6.11 25.72
N SER A 6 6.22 4.93 25.37
CA SER A 6 6.95 4.00 24.55
C SER A 6 7.23 4.70 23.22
N SER A 7 8.45 5.19 23.02
CA SER A 7 8.95 5.68 21.74
C SER A 7 9.23 4.48 20.82
N GLY A 8 8.25 3.58 20.70
CA GLY A 8 8.29 2.48 19.75
C GLY A 8 8.27 3.08 18.35
N SER A 9 9.14 2.58 17.49
CA SER A 9 9.20 2.94 16.07
C SER A 9 7.79 2.95 15.47
N PHE A 10 7.50 3.92 14.61
CA PHE A 10 6.26 3.92 13.87
C PHE A 10 6.22 2.67 12.99
N ASP A 11 5.19 1.85 13.20
CA ASP A 11 5.05 0.59 12.47
C ASP A 11 4.47 0.80 11.07
N ILE A 12 4.22 2.03 10.61
CA ILE A 12 3.65 2.32 9.29
C ILE A 12 4.33 3.54 8.65
N ILE A 13 4.88 3.33 7.46
CA ILE A 13 5.51 4.33 6.60
C ILE A 13 4.87 4.24 5.23
N LEU A 14 4.48 5.37 4.65
CA LEU A 14 4.06 5.48 3.26
C LEU A 14 5.14 6.19 2.46
N ASP A 15 5.48 5.66 1.30
CA ASP A 15 6.44 6.28 0.38
C ASP A 15 6.04 6.04 -1.08
N MET A 16 6.60 6.83 -2.01
CA MET A 16 6.46 6.59 -3.44
C MET A 16 7.71 5.91 -3.97
N GLU A 17 7.54 4.78 -4.68
CA GLU A 17 8.65 4.11 -5.35
C GLU A 17 8.35 3.70 -6.78
N TYR A 18 9.38 3.81 -7.61
CA TYR A 18 9.34 3.42 -9.00
C TYR A 18 9.49 1.90 -9.13
N VAL A 19 8.37 1.19 -9.34
CA VAL A 19 8.32 -0.27 -9.45
C VAL A 19 7.59 -0.65 -10.73
N GLY A 20 8.27 -1.42 -11.59
CA GLY A 20 7.66 -1.92 -12.83
C GLY A 20 7.31 -0.83 -13.84
N GLY A 21 8.10 0.25 -13.90
CA GLY A 21 7.93 1.30 -14.90
C GLY A 21 6.96 2.42 -14.52
N ARG A 22 6.52 2.49 -13.26
CA ARG A 22 5.61 3.52 -12.76
C ARG A 22 5.86 3.81 -11.28
N ASP A 23 5.41 4.98 -10.84
CA ASP A 23 5.38 5.32 -9.41
C ASP A 23 4.26 4.54 -8.71
N ASN A 24 4.59 3.86 -7.63
CA ASN A 24 3.64 3.12 -6.80
C ASN A 24 3.73 3.66 -5.37
N LEU A 25 2.59 3.66 -4.70
CA LEU A 25 2.53 3.86 -3.27
C LEU A 25 2.98 2.58 -2.56
N CYS A 26 4.02 2.70 -1.75
CA CYS A 26 4.56 1.62 -0.95
C CYS A 26 4.24 1.84 0.53
N LEU A 27 3.44 0.94 1.09
CA LEU A 27 3.24 0.82 2.52
C LEU A 27 4.34 -0.06 3.09
N SER A 28 5.14 0.51 3.99
CA SER A 28 6.13 -0.23 4.75
C SER A 28 5.75 -0.31 6.22
N PHE A 29 5.93 -1.47 6.85
CA PHE A 29 5.42 -1.69 8.19
C PHE A 29 6.20 -2.72 9.02
N GLY A 30 6.16 -2.53 10.33
CA GLY A 30 6.73 -3.47 11.29
C GLY A 30 5.90 -4.76 11.39
N ALA A 31 6.60 -5.91 11.53
CA ALA A 31 5.97 -7.22 11.73
C ALA A 31 4.99 -7.25 12.92
N GLY A 32 5.27 -6.45 13.95
CA GLY A 32 4.51 -6.41 15.20
C GLY A 32 3.09 -5.86 15.03
N LEU A 33 2.87 -4.94 14.10
CA LEU A 33 1.55 -4.38 13.83
C LEU A 33 0.63 -5.43 13.21
N PHE A 34 1.09 -6.09 12.15
CA PHE A 34 0.26 -7.04 11.40
C PHE A 34 -0.10 -8.28 12.25
N ARG A 35 0.81 -8.73 13.13
CA ARG A 35 0.50 -9.76 14.14
C ARG A 35 -0.63 -9.35 15.08
N LYS A 36 -0.69 -8.08 15.50
CA LYS A 36 -1.78 -7.56 16.34
C LYS A 36 -3.09 -7.43 15.57
N LEU A 37 -3.00 -7.16 14.27
CA LEU A 37 -4.13 -7.15 13.34
C LEU A 37 -4.53 -8.56 12.88
N GLY A 38 -3.89 -9.63 13.38
CA GLY A 38 -4.21 -11.00 13.01
C GLY A 38 -3.80 -11.40 11.58
N TRP A 39 -3.02 -10.57 10.89
CA TRP A 39 -2.53 -10.86 9.54
C TRP A 39 -1.21 -11.64 9.59
N ALA A 40 -1.09 -12.65 8.73
CA ALA A 40 0.03 -13.57 8.65
C ALA A 40 0.66 -13.59 7.24
N SER A 41 1.85 -14.19 7.14
CA SER A 41 2.46 -14.44 5.84
C SER A 41 1.60 -15.43 5.06
N GLY A 42 1.31 -15.11 3.80
CA GLY A 42 0.43 -15.89 2.94
C GLY A 42 -1.00 -15.35 2.87
N ASP A 43 -1.40 -14.46 3.77
CA ASP A 43 -2.69 -13.79 3.68
C ASP A 43 -2.75 -12.86 2.47
N TRP A 44 -3.96 -12.65 1.96
CA TRP A 44 -4.23 -11.72 0.87
C TRP A 44 -4.89 -10.46 1.41
N LEU A 45 -4.35 -9.30 1.04
CA LEU A 45 -4.93 -8.01 1.39
C LEU A 45 -5.46 -7.30 0.15
N ALA A 46 -6.66 -6.75 0.29
CA ALA A 46 -7.23 -5.74 -0.58
C ALA A 46 -6.87 -4.34 -0.10
N PHE A 47 -6.43 -3.53 -1.04
CA PHE A 47 -6.17 -2.10 -0.87
C PHE A 47 -7.33 -1.34 -1.50
N ASP A 48 -8.00 -0.52 -0.71
CA ASP A 48 -9.03 0.38 -1.19
C ASP A 48 -8.55 1.81 -1.00
N THR A 49 -8.39 2.50 -2.12
CA THR A 49 -8.03 3.91 -2.18
C THR A 49 -9.14 4.74 -2.81
N SER A 50 -10.35 4.20 -2.98
CA SER A 50 -11.45 4.87 -3.69
C SER A 50 -11.90 6.15 -2.98
N GLU A 51 -11.81 6.18 -1.65
CA GLU A 51 -12.09 7.35 -0.84
C GLU A 51 -10.85 8.24 -0.71
N VAL A 52 -10.97 9.49 -1.14
CA VAL A 52 -9.91 10.49 -1.02
C VAL A 52 -9.59 10.75 0.45
N GLY A 53 -8.31 10.78 0.78
CA GLY A 53 -7.84 10.97 2.15
C GLY A 53 -7.87 9.70 3.00
N GLN A 54 -8.23 8.55 2.43
CA GLN A 54 -8.22 7.27 3.12
C GLN A 54 -7.56 6.17 2.29
N ILE A 55 -6.87 5.28 3.00
CA ILE A 55 -6.41 4.01 2.45
C ILE A 55 -6.87 2.91 3.39
N ALA A 56 -7.78 2.07 2.91
CA ALA A 56 -8.28 0.93 3.66
C ALA A 56 -7.60 -0.37 3.22
N PHE A 57 -7.33 -1.22 4.20
CA PHE A 57 -6.64 -2.48 4.07
C PHE A 57 -7.52 -3.56 4.69
N LYS A 58 -7.91 -4.54 3.88
CA LYS A 58 -8.81 -5.59 4.31
C LYS A 58 -8.24 -6.95 3.94
N GLN A 59 -8.25 -7.89 4.88
CA GLN A 59 -7.95 -9.28 4.56
C GLN A 59 -9.09 -9.88 3.75
N VAL A 60 -8.71 -10.58 2.69
CA VAL A 60 -9.63 -11.28 1.80
C VAL A 60 -9.17 -12.72 1.62
N ALA A 61 -10.09 -13.56 1.12
CA ALA A 61 -9.72 -14.89 0.66
C ALA A 61 -8.77 -14.81 -0.54
N GLU A 62 -8.02 -15.88 -0.78
CA GLU A 62 -7.18 -16.00 -1.96
C GLU A 62 -8.03 -15.82 -3.23
N PRO A 63 -7.74 -14.81 -4.06
CA PRO A 63 -8.54 -14.55 -5.24
C PRO A 63 -8.20 -15.57 -6.33
N SER A 64 -9.18 -15.92 -7.17
CA SER A 64 -8.95 -16.76 -8.35
C SER A 64 -8.06 -16.09 -9.40
N GLU A 65 -8.06 -14.74 -9.43
CA GLU A 65 -7.25 -13.92 -10.31
C GLU A 65 -6.63 -12.76 -9.52
N THR A 66 -5.37 -12.43 -9.79
CA THR A 66 -4.69 -11.32 -9.09
C THR A 66 -5.17 -10.00 -9.67
N THR A 67 -5.99 -9.26 -8.92
CA THR A 67 -6.36 -7.90 -9.28
C THR A 67 -5.26 -6.91 -8.87
N PHE A 68 -5.34 -5.72 -9.45
CA PHE A 68 -4.34 -4.68 -9.25
C PHE A 68 -4.14 -4.25 -7.80
N ASN A 69 -5.23 -4.27 -7.03
CA ASN A 69 -5.31 -3.83 -5.65
C ASN A 69 -5.33 -5.00 -4.65
N LEU A 70 -4.87 -6.18 -5.06
CA LEU A 70 -4.69 -7.34 -4.18
C LEU A 70 -3.22 -7.74 -4.12
N ARG A 71 -2.70 -7.98 -2.91
CA ARG A 71 -1.32 -8.47 -2.72
C ARG A 71 -1.29 -9.54 -1.63
N LYS A 72 -0.55 -10.61 -1.92
CA LYS A 72 -0.20 -11.62 -0.94
C LYS A 72 0.89 -11.07 -0.02
N ILE A 73 0.65 -11.08 1.28
CA ILE A 73 1.62 -10.62 2.27
C ILE A 73 2.73 -11.67 2.38
N LYS A 74 3.99 -11.24 2.30
CA LYS A 74 5.14 -12.11 2.56
C LYS A 74 5.90 -11.59 3.76
N LEU A 75 5.66 -12.19 4.93
CA LEU A 75 6.33 -11.77 6.15
C LEU A 75 7.74 -12.41 6.30
N GLN A 76 8.78 -11.86 5.67
CA GLN A 76 10.22 -12.06 5.97
C GLN A 76 10.88 -10.98 6.90
N SER A 77 11.39 -11.37 8.07
CA SER A 77 12.13 -10.51 9.03
C SER A 77 11.28 -9.54 9.90
N GLY A 78 11.85 -8.45 10.41
CA GLY A 78 11.19 -7.49 11.31
C GLY A 78 10.35 -6.42 10.60
N PHE A 79 10.49 -6.29 9.28
CA PHE A 79 9.92 -5.19 8.50
C PHE A 79 9.44 -5.65 7.13
N TYR A 80 8.37 -5.02 6.65
CA TYR A 80 7.63 -5.40 5.46
C TYR A 80 7.33 -4.23 4.58
N LYS A 81 7.10 -4.51 3.30
CA LYS A 81 6.70 -3.51 2.35
C LYS A 81 5.82 -4.09 1.26
N ILE A 82 4.75 -3.40 0.95
CA ILE A 82 3.80 -3.74 -0.10
C ILE A 82 3.57 -2.49 -0.94
N CYS A 83 3.72 -2.64 -2.26
CA CYS A 83 3.51 -1.56 -3.21
C CYS A 83 2.29 -1.82 -4.09
N PHE A 84 1.48 -0.79 -4.23
CA PHE A 84 0.32 -0.74 -5.11
C PHE A 84 0.26 0.66 -5.74
N TYR A 85 -0.33 0.78 -6.91
CA TYR A 85 -0.45 2.08 -7.53
C TYR A 85 -1.74 2.76 -7.08
N SER A 86 -1.63 4.05 -6.80
CA SER A 86 -2.75 4.94 -6.55
C SER A 86 -2.41 6.28 -7.17
N PRO A 87 -3.25 6.83 -8.05
CA PRO A 87 -3.00 8.14 -8.62
C PRO A 87 -3.49 9.27 -7.70
N LEU A 88 -4.19 8.93 -6.60
CA LEU A 88 -4.81 9.90 -5.68
C LEU A 88 -3.82 10.48 -4.66
N TYR A 89 -2.64 9.89 -4.53
CA TYR A 89 -1.67 10.24 -3.50
C TYR A 89 -0.28 10.45 -4.10
N THR A 90 0.41 11.49 -3.65
CA THR A 90 1.82 11.74 -3.97
C THR A 90 2.55 12.10 -2.68
N PHE A 91 3.60 11.34 -2.37
CA PHE A 91 4.46 11.61 -1.22
C PHE A 91 5.84 12.08 -1.72
N PRO A 92 6.27 13.32 -1.42
CA PRO A 92 7.57 13.83 -1.85
C PRO A 92 8.75 13.20 -1.09
N LYS A 93 8.46 12.52 0.02
CA LYS A 93 9.39 11.74 0.84
C LYS A 93 8.58 10.70 1.63
N ALA A 94 9.25 9.68 2.15
CA ALA A 94 8.64 8.77 3.10
C ALA A 94 7.99 9.51 4.28
N VAL A 95 6.72 9.19 4.55
CA VAL A 95 5.91 9.78 5.62
C VAL A 95 5.57 8.70 6.64
N GLU A 96 5.94 8.94 7.89
CA GLU A 96 5.49 8.13 9.01
C GLU A 96 4.06 8.54 9.38
N LEU A 97 3.13 7.59 9.33
CA LEU A 97 1.77 7.85 9.79
C LEU A 97 1.69 7.63 11.30
N SER A 98 1.28 8.68 12.02
CA SER A 98 1.03 8.58 13.45
C SER A 98 -0.09 7.58 13.74
N LYS A 99 -0.05 6.93 14.91
CA LYS A 99 -1.10 5.97 15.33
C LYS A 99 -2.50 6.59 15.33
N GLU A 100 -2.59 7.89 15.57
CA GLU A 100 -3.85 8.66 15.55
C GLU A 100 -4.46 8.76 14.15
N LYS A 101 -3.66 8.54 13.10
CA LYS A 101 -4.09 8.50 11.70
C LYS A 101 -4.37 7.08 11.22
N ALA A 102 -4.46 6.10 12.12
CA ALA A 102 -4.82 4.74 11.79
C ALA A 102 -6.00 4.30 12.66
N SER A 103 -7.07 3.82 12.03
CA SER A 103 -8.21 3.22 12.71
C SER A 103 -8.36 1.76 12.29
N PHE A 104 -8.74 0.88 13.23
CA PHE A 104 -8.99 -0.53 12.91
C PHE A 104 -10.42 -0.88 13.29
N ASN A 105 -11.21 -1.28 12.29
CA ASN A 105 -12.55 -1.78 12.47
C ASN A 105 -12.50 -3.30 12.67
N VAL A 106 -12.76 -3.73 13.91
CA VAL A 106 -12.74 -5.15 14.30
C VAL A 106 -13.88 -5.94 13.65
N ASN A 107 -15.02 -5.32 13.35
CA ASN A 107 -16.16 -6.03 12.75
C ASN A 107 -15.91 -6.37 11.28
N THR A 108 -15.23 -5.49 10.55
CA THR A 108 -14.91 -5.68 9.13
C THR A 108 -13.47 -6.12 8.90
N TRP A 109 -12.70 -6.25 9.98
CA TRP A 109 -11.26 -6.56 9.99
C TRP A 109 -10.47 -5.65 9.04
N THR A 110 -10.80 -4.35 9.08
CA THR A 110 -10.30 -3.34 8.13
C THR A 110 -9.44 -2.33 8.87
N LEU A 111 -8.19 -2.15 8.43
CA LEU A 111 -7.32 -1.05 8.85
C LEU A 111 -7.51 0.11 7.88
N THR A 112 -7.81 1.30 8.39
CA THR A 112 -7.95 2.52 7.60
C THR A 112 -6.87 3.51 8.01
N LEU A 113 -6.13 4.02 7.04
CA LEU A 113 -5.13 5.07 7.21
C LEU A 113 -5.69 6.39 6.70
N HIS A 114 -5.67 7.42 7.53
CA HIS A 114 -6.10 8.78 7.20
C HIS A 114 -4.91 9.58 6.67
N ILE A 115 -5.01 9.98 5.41
CA ILE A 115 -3.94 10.66 4.67
C ILE A 115 -4.15 12.18 4.74
N PRO A 116 -3.17 12.93 5.25
CA PRO A 116 -3.23 14.39 5.28
C PRO A 116 -3.45 15.01 3.89
N GLU A 117 -4.18 16.12 3.84
CA GLU A 117 -4.58 16.79 2.61
C GLU A 117 -3.38 17.22 1.74
N GLU A 118 -2.25 17.57 2.36
CA GLU A 118 -1.04 17.97 1.65
C GLU A 118 -0.39 16.86 0.81
N TYR A 119 -0.77 15.60 1.03
CA TYR A 119 -0.30 14.45 0.24
C TYR A 119 -1.37 13.94 -0.74
N GLN A 120 -2.55 14.54 -0.74
CA GLN A 120 -3.62 14.24 -1.68
C GLN A 120 -3.38 15.00 -2.98
N VAL A 121 -3.60 14.33 -4.09
CA VAL A 121 -3.43 14.91 -5.42
C VAL A 121 -4.72 15.61 -5.81
N SER A 122 -4.74 16.95 -5.75
CA SER A 122 -5.93 17.76 -6.08
C SER A 122 -6.35 17.66 -7.56
N GLN A 123 -5.41 17.28 -8.44
CA GLN A 123 -5.62 17.01 -9.86
C GLN A 123 -4.78 15.80 -10.25
N LEU A 124 -5.42 14.68 -10.57
CA LEU A 124 -4.74 13.49 -11.10
C LEU A 124 -3.78 13.97 -12.20
N PRO A 125 -2.47 13.66 -12.13
CA PRO A 125 -1.56 14.05 -13.21
C PRO A 125 -2.19 13.57 -14.52
N PRO A 126 -2.21 14.40 -15.57
CA PRO A 126 -2.79 13.99 -16.85
C PRO A 126 -2.17 12.66 -17.19
N MET A 127 -3.01 11.62 -17.32
CA MET A 127 -2.56 10.28 -17.72
C MET A 127 -1.58 10.48 -18.86
N GLN A 128 -0.29 10.20 -18.62
CA GLN A 128 0.70 10.26 -19.68
C GLN A 128 0.13 9.41 -20.80
N THR A 129 -0.11 10.05 -21.94
CA THR A 129 -0.78 9.46 -23.11
C THR A 129 -0.34 8.02 -23.26
N THR A 130 -1.28 7.12 -23.03
CA THR A 130 -1.08 5.68 -23.13
C THR A 130 -0.49 5.42 -24.50
N ARG A 131 0.82 5.15 -24.59
CA ARG A 131 1.38 4.62 -25.83
C ARG A 131 0.64 3.31 -26.04
N MET A 132 -0.18 3.25 -27.10
CA MET A 132 -0.89 2.01 -27.43
C MET A 132 0.16 0.90 -27.57
N LEU A 133 0.02 -0.14 -26.76
CA LEU A 133 0.79 -1.37 -26.90
C LEU A 133 0.57 -1.88 -28.31
N THR A 134 1.64 -1.94 -29.10
CA THR A 134 1.60 -2.53 -30.43
C THR A 134 1.81 -4.04 -30.33
N VAL A 135 1.40 -4.77 -31.37
CA VAL A 135 1.65 -6.22 -31.46
C VAL A 135 3.15 -6.53 -31.36
N ASP A 136 3.99 -5.63 -31.86
CA ASP A 136 5.45 -5.76 -31.81
C ASP A 136 6.01 -5.64 -30.38
N ASP A 137 5.44 -4.73 -29.55
CA ASP A 137 5.80 -4.59 -28.15
C ASP A 137 5.45 -5.87 -27.34
N ILE A 138 4.33 -6.51 -27.68
CA ILE A 138 3.89 -7.77 -27.08
C ILE A 138 4.81 -8.91 -27.55
N ALA A 139 5.10 -9.01 -28.84
CA ALA A 139 5.97 -10.03 -29.41
C ALA A 139 7.40 -9.97 -28.83
N ALA A 140 7.93 -8.76 -28.63
CA ALA A 140 9.24 -8.54 -28.02
C ALA A 140 9.32 -9.00 -26.55
N ALA A 141 8.20 -8.98 -25.82
CA ALA A 141 8.14 -9.48 -24.44
C ALA A 141 8.23 -11.02 -24.37
N PHE A 142 7.74 -11.72 -25.41
CA PHE A 142 7.77 -13.18 -25.48
C PHE A 142 9.00 -13.74 -26.21
N SER A 143 9.73 -12.93 -26.98
CA SER A 143 10.94 -13.37 -27.70
C SER A 143 12.20 -13.50 -26.81
N LYS A 144 12.09 -13.26 -25.49
CA LYS A 144 13.17 -13.44 -24.51
C LYS A 144 12.99 -14.67 -23.59
N LEU A 145 12.03 -15.55 -23.90
CA LEU A 145 11.92 -16.91 -23.35
C LEU A 145 12.58 -17.92 -24.30
#